data_AF-A0A7C1YTS3-F1
#
_entry.id   AF-A0A7C1YTS3-F1
#
_cell.length_a   1.000
_cell.length_b   1.000
_cell.length_c   1.000
_cell.angle_alpha   90.00
_cell.angle_beta   90.00
_cell.angle_gamma   90.00
#
_symmetry.space_group_name_H-M   'P 1'
#
loop_
_entity.id
_entity.type
_entity.pdbx_description
1 polymer ?
#
loop_
_entity_poly.entity_id
_entity_poly.type
_entity_poly.pdbx_seq_one_letter_code
_entity_poly.pdbx_strand_id
1 'polypeptide(L)'
;MREPDCELCRADRFTHWYHEDDICWVADCEACATPMVVWKDHGAVAPEEAVEHMLGVLSATADIRFGPGGYRIDRHMRQVPGHFHAHARDPDWQRRSWSEPLSVYRGVGGVRETRSR
;
A
#
# COMPACT_ATOMS: atom_id res chain seq x y z
N MET A 1 4.71 7.89 16.71
CA MET A 1 6.04 7.34 17.12
C MET A 1 6.27 6.06 16.34
N ARG A 2 7.49 5.79 15.83
CA ARG A 2 7.80 4.53 15.12
C ARG A 2 8.23 3.44 16.10
N GLU A 3 7.94 2.18 15.76
CA GLU A 3 8.41 1.01 16.50
C GLU A 3 9.51 0.27 15.72
N PRO A 4 10.69 0.00 16.32
CA PRO A 4 11.83 -0.60 15.61
C PRO A 4 11.54 -1.99 15.02
N ASP A 5 10.73 -2.80 15.71
CA ASP A 5 10.42 -4.18 15.32
C ASP A 5 9.23 -4.28 14.36
N CYS A 6 8.54 -3.16 14.08
CA CYS A 6 7.44 -3.14 13.13
C CYS A 6 7.95 -3.01 11.69
N GLU A 7 7.67 -4.00 10.85
CA GLU A 7 8.08 -4.00 9.43
C GLU A 7 7.53 -2.80 8.64
N LEU A 8 6.31 -2.35 8.95
CA LEU A 8 5.70 -1.18 8.33
C LEU A 8 6.32 0.14 8.80
N CYS A 9 6.88 0.19 10.02
CA CYS A 9 7.65 1.34 10.49
C CYS A 9 9.03 1.45 9.82
N ARG A 10 9.65 0.32 9.44
CA ARG A 10 10.91 0.33 8.69
C ARG A 10 10.73 0.91 7.28
N ALA A 11 9.58 0.62 6.67
CA ALA A 11 9.21 1.11 5.34
C ALA A 11 10.28 0.77 4.28
N ASP A 12 10.74 -0.48 4.30
CA ASP A 12 11.74 -0.99 3.38
C ASP A 12 11.24 -0.91 1.92
N ARG A 13 12.09 -0.41 1.01
CA ARG A 13 11.68 -0.03 -0.35
C ARG A 13 12.01 -1.11 -1.39
N PHE A 14 11.22 -2.17 -1.42
CA PHE A 14 11.43 -3.28 -2.36
C PHE A 14 10.53 -3.22 -3.59
N THR A 15 9.27 -2.83 -3.40
CA THR A 15 8.23 -2.79 -4.43
C THR A 15 8.06 -1.39 -5.01
N HIS A 16 7.18 -1.25 -5.99
CA HIS A 16 6.88 0.06 -6.54
C HIS A 16 6.18 0.96 -5.50
N TRP A 17 6.67 2.19 -5.36
CA TRP A 17 6.12 3.22 -4.47
C TRP A 17 5.43 4.31 -5.29
N TYR A 18 4.14 4.48 -5.06
CA TYR A 18 3.29 5.43 -5.76
C TYR A 18 3.37 6.82 -5.14
N HIS A 19 3.40 6.88 -3.81
CA HIS A 19 3.27 8.14 -3.07
C HIS A 19 3.99 8.08 -1.73
N GLU A 20 4.44 9.24 -1.26
CA GLU A 20 4.93 9.44 0.09
C GLU A 20 4.76 10.92 0.49
N ASP A 21 4.20 11.18 1.66
CA ASP A 21 4.11 12.50 2.29
C ASP A 21 4.37 12.40 3.80
N ASP A 22 4.08 13.44 4.57
CA ASP A 22 4.32 13.45 6.03
C ASP A 22 3.39 12.51 6.82
N ILE A 23 2.25 12.12 6.25
CA ILE A 23 1.21 11.30 6.92
C ILE A 23 1.38 9.82 6.55
N CYS A 24 1.67 9.50 5.30
CA CYS A 24 1.60 8.13 4.80
C CYS A 24 2.56 7.85 3.63
N TRP A 25 2.62 6.59 3.27
CA TRP A 25 3.19 6.13 2.01
C TRP A 25 2.27 5.11 1.35
N VAL A 26 2.33 5.03 0.02
CA VAL A 26 1.57 4.05 -0.78
C VAL A 26 2.55 3.27 -1.64
N ALA A 27 2.55 1.95 -1.49
CA ALA A 27 3.39 1.03 -2.26
C ALA A 27 2.62 -0.25 -2.60
N ASP A 28 3.11 -1.01 -3.59
CA ASP A 28 2.59 -2.36 -3.80
C ASP A 28 2.94 -3.25 -2.61
N CYS A 29 1.95 -3.96 -2.08
CA CYS A 29 2.16 -4.97 -1.04
C CYS A 29 2.90 -6.19 -1.62
N GLU A 30 3.95 -6.64 -0.93
CA GLU A 30 4.73 -7.84 -1.31
C GLU A 30 3.90 -9.13 -1.28
N ALA A 31 2.88 -9.21 -0.43
CA ALA A 31 2.04 -10.40 -0.33
C ALA A 31 0.85 -10.37 -1.29
N CYS A 32 0.32 -9.19 -1.63
CA CYS A 32 -0.94 -9.06 -2.37
C CYS A 32 -0.77 -8.56 -3.81
N ALA A 33 0.40 -8.00 -4.17
CA ALA A 33 0.66 -7.33 -5.45
C ALA A 33 -0.32 -6.18 -5.80
N THR A 34 -0.99 -5.61 -4.79
CA THR A 34 -1.91 -4.48 -4.90
C THR A 34 -1.41 -3.28 -4.11
N PRO A 35 -1.81 -2.04 -4.45
CA PRO A 35 -1.46 -0.86 -3.67
C PRO A 35 -1.94 -0.99 -2.23
N MET A 36 -1.08 -0.60 -1.31
CA MET A 36 -1.31 -0.55 0.12
C MET A 36 -0.87 0.83 0.63
N VAL A 37 -1.76 1.50 1.36
CA VAL A 37 -1.41 2.70 2.12
C VAL A 37 -1.05 2.31 3.54
N VAL A 38 -0.05 2.97 4.10
CA VAL A 38 0.41 2.76 5.47
C VAL A 38 0.62 4.10 6.14
N TRP A 39 0.13 4.20 7.38
CA TRP A 39 0.35 5.37 8.21
C TRP A 39 1.83 5.49 8.59
N LYS A 40 2.45 6.67 8.54
CA LYS A 40 3.87 6.81 8.89
C LYS A 40 4.14 6.64 10.38
N ASP A 41 3.17 6.98 11.21
CA ASP A 41 3.19 6.71 12.64
C ASP A 41 2.73 5.28 12.94
N HIS A 42 3.21 4.73 14.07
CA HIS A 42 2.76 3.44 14.56
C HIS A 42 1.43 3.55 15.29
N GLY A 43 0.58 2.55 15.11
CA GLY A 43 -0.68 2.37 15.82
C GLY A 43 -1.78 1.84 14.91
N ALA A 44 -2.65 0.99 15.46
CA ALA A 44 -3.78 0.41 14.74
C ALA A 44 -4.91 1.42 14.47
N VAL A 45 -4.94 2.50 15.24
CA VAL A 45 -5.96 3.55 15.20
C VAL A 45 -5.30 4.88 14.91
N ALA A 46 -5.34 5.29 13.63
CA ALA A 46 -4.91 6.61 13.21
C ALA A 46 -6.04 7.64 13.43
N PRO A 47 -5.72 8.94 13.58
CA PRO A 47 -6.71 10.02 13.60
C PRO A 47 -7.62 9.99 12.36
N GLU A 48 -8.86 10.44 12.49
CA GLU A 48 -9.87 10.34 11.42
C GLU A 48 -9.42 11.11 10.17
N GLU A 49 -8.87 12.30 10.34
CA GLU A 49 -8.33 13.13 9.26
C GLU A 49 -7.15 12.45 8.54
N ALA A 50 -6.31 11.73 9.28
CA ALA A 50 -5.22 10.97 8.70
C ALA A 50 -5.75 9.75 7.93
N VAL A 51 -6.79 9.09 8.45
CA VAL A 51 -7.48 8.00 7.75
C VAL A 51 -8.10 8.49 6.45
N GLU A 52 -8.86 9.60 6.47
CA GLU A 52 -9.46 10.17 5.27
C GLU A 52 -8.41 10.48 4.20
N HIS A 53 -7.33 11.15 4.61
CA HIS A 53 -6.20 11.45 3.72
C HIS A 53 -5.60 10.18 3.11
N MET A 54 -5.26 9.19 3.94
CA MET A 54 -4.69 7.92 3.49
C MET A 54 -5.59 7.17 2.52
N LEU A 55 -6.89 7.11 2.80
CA LEU A 55 -7.85 6.43 1.93
C LEU A 55 -8.05 7.19 0.60
N GLY A 56 -7.98 8.52 0.62
CA GLY A 56 -8.02 9.36 -0.58
C GLY A 56 -6.82 9.12 -1.48
N VAL A 57 -5.60 9.16 -0.93
CA VAL A 57 -4.36 8.89 -1.69
C VAL A 57 -4.34 7.46 -2.24
N LEU A 58 -4.78 6.48 -1.44
CA LEU A 58 -4.89 5.08 -1.89
C LEU A 58 -5.88 4.94 -3.05
N SER A 59 -7.03 5.60 -2.96
CA SER A 59 -8.05 5.56 -4.01
C SER A 59 -7.56 6.19 -5.30
N ALA A 60 -6.92 7.36 -5.25
CA ALA A 60 -6.32 8.00 -6.42
C ALA A 60 -5.24 7.11 -7.08
N THR A 61 -4.42 6.45 -6.27
CA THR A 61 -3.43 5.48 -6.76
C THR A 61 -4.09 4.29 -7.45
N ALA A 62 -5.15 3.77 -6.84
CA ALA A 62 -5.87 2.61 -7.35
C ALA A 62 -6.70 2.92 -8.60
N ASP A 63 -7.24 4.14 -8.73
CA ASP A 63 -7.89 4.62 -9.96
C ASP A 63 -6.91 4.60 -11.14
N ILE A 64 -5.65 5.00 -10.93
CA ILE A 64 -4.60 4.92 -11.96
C ILE A 64 -4.28 3.46 -12.31
N ARG A 65 -4.20 2.58 -11.31
CA ARG A 65 -3.78 1.18 -11.50
C ARG A 65 -4.85 0.28 -12.10
N PHE A 66 -6.09 0.44 -11.67
CA PHE A 66 -7.19 -0.48 -11.94
C PHE A 66 -8.37 0.18 -12.66
N GLY A 67 -8.34 1.50 -12.85
CA GLY A 67 -9.47 2.29 -13.32
C GLY A 67 -10.44 2.64 -12.19
N PRO A 68 -11.16 3.78 -12.29
CA PRO A 68 -12.19 4.16 -11.32
C PRO A 68 -13.24 3.07 -11.14
N GLY A 69 -13.54 2.71 -9.89
CA GLY A 69 -14.49 1.65 -9.55
C GLY A 69 -13.96 0.22 -9.78
N GLY A 70 -12.72 0.06 -10.24
CA GLY A 70 -12.08 -1.24 -10.48
C GLY A 70 -11.63 -1.97 -9.21
N TYR A 71 -11.78 -1.38 -8.03
CA TYR A 71 -11.26 -1.92 -6.76
C TYR A 71 -12.18 -1.64 -5.57
N ARG A 72 -11.88 -2.28 -4.45
CA ARG A 72 -12.47 -1.99 -3.14
C ARG A 72 -11.35 -1.78 -2.14
N ILE A 73 -11.57 -0.86 -1.21
CA ILE A 73 -10.64 -0.64 -0.11
C ILE A 73 -10.89 -1.67 1.00
N ASP A 74 -9.85 -2.41 1.35
CA ASP A 74 -9.82 -3.38 2.44
C ASP A 74 -8.94 -2.87 3.58
N ARG A 75 -9.56 -2.58 4.72
CA ARG A 75 -8.89 -2.08 5.94
C ARG A 75 -8.55 -3.21 6.92
N HIS A 76 -8.72 -4.46 6.54
CA HIS A 76 -8.45 -5.60 7.41
C HIS A 76 -6.95 -5.89 7.52
N MET A 77 -6.35 -5.49 8.64
CA MET A 77 -4.91 -5.61 8.93
C MET A 77 -4.56 -7.02 9.41
N ARG A 78 -4.25 -7.94 8.48
CA ARG A 78 -3.98 -9.35 8.81
C ARG A 78 -2.60 -9.61 9.42
N GLN A 79 -1.53 -9.22 8.71
CA GLN A 79 -0.16 -9.59 9.09
C GLN A 79 0.40 -8.65 10.17
N VAL A 80 0.10 -7.35 10.05
CA VAL A 80 0.57 -6.33 11.01
C VAL A 80 -0.64 -5.63 11.65
N PRO A 81 -1.39 -6.32 12.52
CA PRO A 81 -2.63 -5.77 13.12
C PRO A 81 -2.39 -4.54 14.00
N GLY A 82 -1.16 -4.32 14.49
CA GLY A 82 -0.77 -3.19 15.34
C GLY A 82 -0.49 -1.88 14.61
N HIS A 83 -0.47 -1.88 13.27
CA HIS A 83 -0.09 -0.70 12.48
C HIS A 83 -1.07 -0.48 11.34
N PHE A 84 -1.75 0.68 11.37
CA PHE A 84 -2.75 1.06 10.38
C PHE A 84 -2.22 0.95 8.95
N HIS A 85 -2.89 0.12 8.17
CA HIS A 85 -2.72 0.03 6.73
C HIS A 85 -4.00 -0.45 6.06
N ALA A 86 -4.15 -0.13 4.78
CA ALA A 86 -5.29 -0.57 3.96
C ALA A 86 -4.81 -0.92 2.55
N HIS A 87 -5.54 -1.82 1.88
CA HIS A 87 -5.23 -2.29 0.53
C HIS A 87 -6.32 -1.90 -0.45
N ALA A 88 -5.95 -1.49 -1.66
CA ALA A 88 -6.88 -1.37 -2.78
C ALA A 88 -6.92 -2.69 -3.56
N ARG A 89 -7.96 -3.49 -3.36
CA ARG A 89 -8.10 -4.82 -3.95
C ARG A 89 -9.08 -4.78 -5.11
N ASP A 90 -8.61 -4.98 -6.33
CA ASP A 90 -9.47 -5.26 -7.48
C ASP A 90 -9.91 -6.75 -7.49
N PRO A 91 -10.97 -7.13 -8.24
CA PRO A 91 -11.59 -8.46 -8.15
C PRO A 91 -10.63 -9.66 -8.28
N ASP A 92 -9.55 -9.50 -9.03
CA ASP A 92 -8.62 -10.59 -9.35
C ASP A 92 -7.44 -10.70 -8.36
N TRP A 93 -7.45 -9.96 -7.26
CA TRP A 93 -6.27 -9.76 -6.40
C TRP A 93 -5.69 -11.07 -5.87
N GLN A 94 -6.57 -12.03 -5.54
CA GLN A 94 -6.16 -13.35 -5.08
C GLN A 94 -5.38 -14.10 -6.14
N ARG A 95 -5.78 -14.01 -7.42
CA ARG A 95 -5.04 -14.69 -8.49
C ARG A 95 -3.69 -14.02 -8.72
N ARG A 96 -3.65 -12.69 -8.72
CA ARG A 96 -2.39 -11.93 -8.93
C ARG A 96 -1.37 -12.18 -7.84
N SER A 97 -1.77 -12.30 -6.57
CA SER A 97 -0.82 -12.56 -5.47
C SER A 97 -0.01 -13.85 -5.65
N TRP A 98 -0.50 -14.82 -6.44
CA TRP A 98 0.23 -16.08 -6.73
C TRP A 98 0.99 -16.07 -8.06
N SER A 99 0.66 -15.17 -8.98
CA SER A 99 1.05 -15.31 -10.39
C SER A 99 1.81 -14.12 -10.97
N GLU A 100 1.60 -12.91 -10.43
CA GLU A 100 2.32 -11.72 -10.88
C GLU A 100 3.72 -11.62 -10.25
N PRO A 101 4.75 -11.32 -11.05
CA PRO A 101 6.04 -10.90 -10.50
C PRO A 101 5.87 -9.63 -9.67
N LEU A 102 6.60 -9.54 -8.56
CA LEU A 102 6.62 -8.32 -7.76
C LEU A 102 7.08 -7.12 -8.58
N SER A 103 6.45 -5.98 -8.30
CA SER A 103 6.94 -4.71 -8.79
C SER A 103 8.28 -4.36 -8.15
N VAL A 104 9.02 -3.45 -8.78
CA VAL A 104 10.34 -3.02 -8.29
C VAL A 104 10.32 -1.56 -7.87
N TYR A 105 11.04 -1.27 -6.79
CA TYR A 105 11.30 0.10 -6.41
C TYR A 105 12.24 0.79 -7.40
N ARG A 106 11.81 1.95 -7.92
CA ARG A 106 12.58 2.82 -8.84
C ARG A 106 12.57 4.29 -8.40
N GLY A 107 12.16 4.56 -7.17
CA GLY A 107 11.78 5.90 -6.70
C GLY A 107 10.29 5.99 -6.40
N VAL A 108 9.88 7.14 -5.85
CA VAL A 108 8.48 7.44 -5.51
C VAL A 108 7.80 8.17 -6.69
N GLY A 109 6.59 7.75 -7.05
CA GLY A 109 5.79 8.41 -8.09
C GLY A 109 6.26 8.17 -9.53
N GLY A 110 7.20 7.23 -9.72
CA GLY A 110 7.65 6.82 -11.05
C GLY A 110 6.66 5.90 -11.78
N VAL A 111 7.09 5.37 -12.92
CA VAL A 111 6.32 4.32 -13.61
C VAL A 111 6.46 3.00 -12.86
N ARG A 112 5.35 2.26 -12.73
CA ARG A 112 5.36 0.92 -12.15
C ARG A 112 5.99 -0.09 -13.11
N GLU A 113 7.07 -0.71 -12.67
CA GLU A 113 7.76 -1.80 -13.36
C GLU A 113 7.70 -3.09 -12.53
N THR A 114 7.74 -4.25 -13.20
CA THR A 114 7.89 -5.56 -12.56
C THR A 114 9.24 -6.18 -12.89
N ARG A 115 9.76 -7.04 -12.01
CA ARG A 115 10.94 -7.83 -12.36
C ARG A 115 10.64 -8.64 -13.62
N SER A 116 11.41 -8.41 -14.68
CA SER A 116 11.42 -9.34 -15.81
C SER A 116 11.86 -10.70 -15.29
N ARG A 117 11.16 -11.77 -15.69
CA ARG A 117 11.56 -13.14 -15.37
C ARG A 117 12.91 -13.48 -15.98
#